data_AF-A0A5J4UQV8-F1
#
_entry.id   AF-A0A5J4UQV8-F1
#
_cell.length_a   1.000
_cell.length_b   1.000
_cell.length_c   1.000
_cell.angle_alpha   90.00
_cell.angle_beta   90.00
_cell.angle_gamma   90.00
#
_symmetry.space_group_name_H-M   'P 1'
#
loop_
_entity.id
_entity.type
_entity.pdbx_description
1 polymer ?
#
loop_
_entity_poly.entity_id
_entity_poly.type
_entity_poly.pdbx_seq_one_letter_code
_entity_poly.pdbx_strand_id
1 'polypeptide(L)'
;IVIYRYVERMTNENIHHAIIVVQESITPLGKQGIAEAHGDFHLEQFLDSELLVNVTRHVLVPRHFPMTDEQKRALLEKYKVKETQLPRIQIGDPIAHYFGLRRGQVVKIVRPSETAGRYVTYRFCV
;
A
#
# COMPACT_ATOMS: atom_id res chain seq x y z
N ILE A 1 14.52 -15.19 14.59
CA ILE A 1 15.11 -16.44 14.02
C ILE A 1 14.48 -16.76 12.67
N VAL A 2 13.15 -16.90 12.56
CA VAL A 2 12.50 -17.28 11.28
C VAL A 2 12.61 -16.20 10.18
N ILE A 3 12.46 -14.91 10.53
CA ILE A 3 12.52 -13.80 9.57
C ILE A 3 13.90 -13.69 8.91
N TYR A 4 14.99 -13.71 9.68
CA TYR A 4 16.35 -13.64 9.14
C TYR A 4 16.66 -14.75 8.13
N ARG A 5 16.16 -15.97 8.36
CA ARG A 5 16.29 -17.08 7.40
C ARG A 5 15.60 -16.79 6.07
N TYR A 6 14.45 -16.12 6.08
CA TYR A 6 13.78 -15.72 4.85
C TYR A 6 14.49 -14.55 4.16
N VAL A 7 15.03 -13.60 4.91
CA VAL A 7 15.85 -12.52 4.35
C VAL A 7 17.09 -13.09 3.64
N GLU A 8 17.82 -14.01 4.28
CA GLU A 8 18.97 -14.69 3.66
C GLU A 8 18.58 -15.43 2.38
N ARG A 9 17.44 -16.12 2.39
CA ARG A 9 16.91 -16.78 1.20
C ARG A 9 16.57 -15.78 0.08
N MET A 10 15.97 -14.64 0.42
CA MET A 10 15.67 -13.58 -0.54
C MET A 10 16.95 -13.01 -1.15
N THR A 11 18.01 -12.83 -0.36
CA THR A 11 19.33 -12.43 -0.86
C THR A 11 19.88 -13.44 -1.86
N ASN A 12 19.87 -14.73 -1.51
CA ASN A 12 20.41 -15.80 -2.33
C ASN A 12 19.63 -16.00 -3.65
N GLU A 13 18.30 -15.81 -3.60
CA GLU A 13 17.42 -15.96 -4.76
C GLU A 13 17.21 -14.64 -5.53
N ASN A 14 17.88 -13.56 -5.12
CA ASN A 14 17.74 -12.21 -5.69
C ASN A 14 16.27 -11.71 -5.75
N ILE A 15 15.53 -11.95 -4.67
CA ILE A 15 14.14 -11.55 -4.51
C ILE A 15 14.10 -10.21 -3.76
N HIS A 16 13.58 -9.16 -4.40
CA HIS A 16 13.49 -7.83 -3.81
C HIS A 16 12.14 -7.53 -3.14
N HIS A 17 11.14 -8.39 -3.31
CA HIS A 17 9.79 -8.20 -2.78
C HIS A 17 9.22 -9.51 -2.24
N ALA A 18 8.78 -9.51 -0.99
CA ALA A 18 8.09 -10.64 -0.39
C ALA A 18 6.91 -10.20 0.47
N ILE A 19 5.88 -11.06 0.48
CA ILE A 19 4.69 -10.94 1.32
C ILE A 19 4.77 -12.04 2.37
N ILE A 20 4.74 -11.66 3.64
CA ILE A 20 4.78 -12.57 4.79
C ILE A 20 3.40 -12.61 5.42
N VAL A 21 2.77 -13.78 5.40
CA VAL A 21 1.47 -14.00 6.04
C VAL A 21 1.66 -14.71 7.37
N VAL A 22 1.11 -14.14 8.45
CA VAL A 22 1.25 -14.66 9.82
C VAL A 22 -0.12 -14.89 10.47
N GLN A 23 -0.22 -15.90 11.33
CA GLN A 23 -1.47 -16.19 12.06
C GLN A 23 -1.66 -15.26 13.27
N GLU A 24 -0.55 -14.95 13.95
CA GLU A 24 -0.53 -14.04 15.08
C GLU A 24 0.43 -12.90 14.81
N SER A 25 0.27 -11.80 15.57
CA SER A 25 1.15 -10.63 15.41
C SER A 25 2.61 -11.01 15.65
N ILE A 26 3.50 -10.57 14.76
CA ILE A 26 4.94 -10.76 14.92
C ILE A 26 5.42 -10.14 16.24
N THR A 27 6.29 -10.84 16.95
CA THR A 27 6.91 -10.33 18.17
C THR A 27 7.66 -9.02 17.91
N PRO A 28 7.79 -8.11 18.90
CA PRO A 28 8.48 -6.83 18.71
C PRO A 28 9.89 -6.97 18.10
N LEU A 29 10.64 -7.99 18.51
CA LEU A 29 11.96 -8.32 17.95
C LEU A 29 11.88 -8.73 16.47
N GLY A 30 10.87 -9.49 16.09
CA GLY A 30 10.65 -9.85 14.69
C GLY A 30 10.28 -8.63 13.84
N LYS A 31 9.47 -7.72 14.37
CA LYS A 31 9.14 -6.45 13.70
C LYS A 31 10.38 -5.57 13.48
N GLN A 32 11.28 -5.51 14.46
CA GLN A 32 12.57 -4.83 14.30
C GLN A 32 13.41 -5.46 13.19
N GLY A 33 13.53 -6.79 13.15
CA GLY A 33 14.26 -7.47 12.07
C GLY A 33 13.67 -7.22 10.67
N ILE A 34 12.34 -7.10 10.55
CA ILE A 34 11.69 -6.70 9.28
C ILE A 34 12.01 -5.24 8.94
N ALA A 35 11.95 -4.34 9.93
CA ALA A 35 12.27 -2.93 9.74
C ALA A 35 13.74 -2.70 9.33
N GLU A 36 14.68 -3.51 9.85
CA GLU A 36 16.08 -3.50 9.44
C GLU A 36 16.26 -3.97 7.99
N ALA A 37 15.57 -5.04 7.60
CA ALA A 37 15.63 -5.59 6.25
C ALA A 37 14.94 -4.71 5.19
N HIS A 38 14.07 -3.77 5.61
CA HIS A 38 13.29 -2.91 4.72
C HIS A 38 14.11 -1.96 3.84
N GLY A 39 15.40 -1.74 4.17
CA GLY A 39 16.31 -0.92 3.36
C GLY A 39 16.67 -1.58 2.03
N ASP A 40 16.90 -2.90 2.05
CA ASP A 40 17.35 -3.68 0.89
C ASP A 40 16.19 -4.43 0.21
N PHE A 41 15.13 -4.70 0.98
CA PHE A 41 13.99 -5.52 0.54
C PHE A 41 12.65 -4.83 0.80
N HIS A 42 11.71 -5.03 -0.12
CA HIS A 42 10.32 -4.71 0.15
C HIS A 42 9.64 -5.89 0.84
N LEU A 43 9.35 -5.73 2.14
CA LEU A 43 8.65 -6.72 2.92
C LEU A 43 7.26 -6.21 3.28
N GLU A 44 6.22 -6.99 3.00
CA GLU A 44 4.86 -6.68 3.44
C GLU A 44 4.37 -7.76 4.39
N GLN A 45 3.65 -7.37 5.44
CA GLN A 45 3.18 -8.29 6.47
C GLN A 45 1.67 -8.28 6.51
N PHE A 46 1.04 -9.43 6.32
CA PHE A 46 -0.41 -9.60 6.48
C PHE A 46 -0.72 -10.58 7.60
N LEU A 47 -1.81 -10.35 8.31
CA LEU A 47 -2.43 -11.39 9.12
C LEU A 47 -3.25 -12.31 8.21
N ASP A 48 -3.26 -13.61 8.49
CA ASP A 48 -4.09 -14.57 7.76
C ASP A 48 -5.58 -14.18 7.80
N SER A 49 -6.04 -13.66 8.94
CA SER A 49 -7.39 -13.14 9.16
C SER A 49 -7.75 -11.96 8.24
N GLU A 50 -6.79 -11.13 7.83
CA GLU A 50 -7.00 -10.01 6.91
C GLU A 50 -7.24 -10.49 5.47
N LEU A 51 -6.74 -11.68 5.12
CA LEU A 51 -6.81 -12.24 3.77
C LEU A 51 -8.03 -13.16 3.57
N LEU A 52 -8.80 -13.44 4.63
CA LEU A 52 -10.01 -14.26 4.55
C LEU A 52 -11.07 -13.66 3.61
N VAL A 53 -11.13 -12.33 3.52
CA VAL A 53 -12.09 -11.61 2.69
C VAL A 53 -11.38 -10.53 1.89
N ASN A 54 -11.64 -10.49 0.59
CA ASN A 54 -11.11 -9.43 -0.25
C ASN A 54 -11.89 -8.11 -0.03
N VAL A 55 -11.28 -7.19 0.74
CA VAL A 55 -11.84 -5.87 1.07
C VAL A 55 -12.18 -5.02 -0.16
N THR A 56 -11.50 -5.23 -1.29
CA THR A 56 -11.77 -4.46 -2.52
C THR A 56 -13.09 -4.81 -3.20
N ARG A 57 -13.69 -5.95 -2.85
CA ARG A 57 -14.99 -6.39 -3.38
C ARG A 57 -16.17 -5.90 -2.57
N HIS A 58 -15.93 -5.23 -1.45
CA HIS A 58 -16.98 -4.73 -0.58
C HIS A 58 -17.73 -3.56 -1.24
N VAL A 59 -19.06 -3.55 -1.13
CA VAL A 59 -19.93 -2.55 -1.79
C VAL A 59 -19.63 -1.11 -1.38
N LEU A 60 -19.18 -0.89 -0.14
CA LEU A 60 -18.82 0.44 0.37
C LEU A 60 -17.40 0.89 -0.04
N VAL A 61 -16.59 -0.01 -0.60
CA VAL A 61 -15.22 0.29 -1.01
C VAL A 61 -15.21 0.66 -2.49
N PRO A 62 -14.92 1.93 -2.85
CA PRO A 62 -14.81 2.32 -4.24
C PRO A 62 -13.57 1.71 -4.91
N ARG A 63 -13.47 1.84 -6.23
CA ARG A 63 -12.30 1.33 -6.97
C ARG A 63 -11.12 2.27 -6.80
N HIS A 64 -9.99 1.71 -6.42
CA HIS A 64 -8.72 2.41 -6.21
C HIS A 64 -7.73 2.00 -7.29
N PHE A 65 -6.99 2.97 -7.81
CA PHE A 65 -5.99 2.79 -8.85
C PHE A 65 -4.70 3.51 -8.40
N PRO A 66 -3.69 2.78 -7.92
CA PRO A 66 -2.37 3.34 -7.65
C PRO A 66 -1.83 4.01 -8.93
N MET A 67 -1.31 5.22 -8.80
CA MET A 67 -0.79 5.98 -9.92
C MET A 67 0.73 5.83 -10.02
N THR A 68 1.25 5.82 -11.25
CA THR A 68 2.70 5.90 -11.48
C THR A 68 3.21 7.31 -11.21
N ASP A 69 4.53 7.46 -11.11
CA ASP A 69 5.16 8.78 -10.89
C ASP A 69 4.90 9.75 -12.04
N GLU A 70 4.83 9.25 -13.28
CA GLU A 70 4.47 10.06 -14.44
C GLU A 70 3.03 10.56 -14.37
N GLN A 71 2.11 9.67 -13.98
CA GLN A 71 0.70 10.01 -13.82
C GLN A 71 0.50 11.00 -12.68
N LYS A 72 1.21 10.82 -11.56
CA LYS A 72 1.24 11.74 -10.43
C LYS A 72 1.74 13.12 -10.88
N ARG A 73 2.86 13.20 -11.57
CA ARG A 73 3.41 14.47 -12.07
C ARG A 73 2.44 15.19 -13.01
N ALA A 74 1.85 14.45 -13.96
CA ALA A 74 0.84 15.01 -14.87
C ALA A 74 -0.41 15.52 -14.13
N LEU A 75 -0.84 14.82 -13.06
CA LEU A 75 -1.94 15.25 -12.21
C LEU A 75 -1.63 16.59 -11.52
N LEU A 76 -0.48 16.69 -10.87
CA LEU A 76 -0.07 17.89 -10.13
C LEU A 76 0.07 19.09 -11.07
N GLU A 77 0.63 18.88 -12.26
CA GLU A 77 0.77 19.91 -13.29
C GLU A 77 -0.60 20.37 -13.83
N LYS A 78 -1.48 19.42 -14.16
CA LYS A 78 -2.83 19.69 -14.68
C LYS A 78 -3.65 20.57 -13.73
N TYR A 79 -3.60 20.28 -12.44
CA TYR A 79 -4.37 21.01 -11.44
C TYR A 79 -3.58 22.15 -10.76
N LYS A 80 -2.29 22.31 -11.10
CA LYS A 80 -1.37 23.28 -10.50
C LYS A 80 -1.36 23.23 -8.96
N VAL A 81 -1.35 22.02 -8.41
CA VAL A 81 -1.36 21.76 -6.96
C VAL A 81 -0.08 21.05 -6.51
N LYS A 82 0.27 21.21 -5.24
CA LYS A 82 1.31 20.46 -4.55
C LYS A 82 0.74 19.17 -3.95
N GLU A 83 1.59 18.17 -3.76
CA GLU A 83 1.22 16.88 -3.14
C GLU A 83 0.56 17.05 -1.77
N THR A 84 1.05 18.02 -0.98
CA THR A 84 0.54 18.33 0.36
C THR A 84 -0.89 18.87 0.39
N GLN A 85 -1.40 19.34 -0.75
CA GLN A 85 -2.77 19.85 -0.90
C GLN A 85 -3.78 18.75 -1.25
N LEU A 86 -3.29 17.55 -1.62
CA LEU A 86 -4.17 16.41 -1.86
C LEU A 86 -4.68 15.84 -0.51
N PRO A 87 -5.93 15.36 -0.44
CA PRO A 87 -6.42 14.61 0.71
C PRO A 87 -5.52 13.41 1.00
N ARG A 88 -5.35 13.08 2.28
CA ARG A 88 -4.38 12.05 2.71
C ARG A 88 -5.04 10.68 2.86
N ILE A 89 -4.27 9.63 2.61
CA ILE A 89 -4.56 8.24 3.00
C ILE A 89 -3.40 7.73 3.84
N GLN A 90 -3.70 7.05 4.95
CA GLN A 90 -2.66 6.50 5.82
C GLN A 90 -2.12 5.20 5.22
N ILE A 91 -0.82 4.94 5.40
CA ILE A 91 -0.23 3.63 5.02
C ILE A 91 -0.94 2.46 5.70
N GLY A 92 -1.43 2.67 6.94
CA GLY A 92 -2.17 1.67 7.70
C GLY A 92 -3.63 1.47 7.26
N ASP A 93 -4.10 2.20 6.25
CA ASP A 93 -5.42 1.94 5.66
C ASP A 93 -5.41 0.53 5.01
N PRO A 94 -6.42 -0.34 5.24
CA PRO A 94 -6.46 -1.67 4.64
C PRO A 94 -6.34 -1.68 3.12
N ILE A 95 -6.83 -0.63 2.45
CA ILE A 95 -6.70 -0.48 0.99
C ILE A 95 -5.29 -0.04 0.61
N ALA A 96 -4.68 0.87 1.38
CA ALA A 96 -3.30 1.26 1.15
C ALA A 96 -2.36 0.06 1.32
N HIS A 97 -2.59 -0.74 2.37
CA HIS A 97 -1.86 -1.97 2.63
C HIS A 97 -2.09 -3.03 1.54
N TYR A 98 -3.34 -3.25 1.12
CA TYR A 98 -3.67 -4.20 0.05
C TYR A 98 -2.98 -3.88 -1.29
N PHE A 99 -2.84 -2.61 -1.64
CA PHE A 99 -2.16 -2.17 -2.85
C PHE A 99 -0.66 -1.91 -2.68
N GLY A 100 -0.09 -2.15 -1.49
CA GLY A 100 1.32 -1.89 -1.19
C GLY A 100 1.71 -0.42 -1.34
N LEU A 101 0.79 0.51 -1.04
CA LEU A 101 1.03 1.95 -1.21
C LEU A 101 2.13 2.43 -0.26
N ARG A 102 3.12 3.11 -0.83
CA ARG A 102 4.23 3.74 -0.10
C ARG A 102 3.99 5.23 0.10
N ARG A 103 4.66 5.80 1.10
CA ARG A 103 4.71 7.25 1.32
C ARG A 103 5.09 7.97 0.04
N GLY A 104 4.37 9.03 -0.29
CA GLY A 104 4.63 9.81 -1.48
C GLY A 104 3.83 9.36 -2.71
N GLN A 105 3.24 8.16 -2.71
CA GLN A 105 2.41 7.71 -3.83
C GLN A 105 1.02 8.33 -3.79
N VAL A 106 0.38 8.39 -4.96
CA VAL A 106 -0.98 8.90 -5.12
C VAL A 106 -1.88 7.78 -5.62
N VAL A 107 -3.07 7.68 -5.06
CA VAL A 107 -4.11 6.76 -5.51
C VAL A 107 -5.28 7.54 -6.10
N LYS A 108 -5.72 7.13 -7.29
CA LYS A 108 -6.95 7.61 -7.90
C LYS A 108 -8.11 6.75 -7.42
N ILE A 109 -9.17 7.39 -6.98
CA ILE A 109 -10.38 6.74 -6.47
C ILE A 109 -11.54 7.10 -7.37
N VAL A 110 -12.23 6.08 -7.89
CA VAL A 110 -13.42 6.24 -8.72
C VAL A 110 -14.61 5.67 -7.96
N ARG A 111 -15.57 6.53 -7.63
CA ARG A 111 -16.80 6.14 -6.94
C ARG A 111 -18.05 6.51 -7.76
N PRO A 112 -19.13 5.73 -7.67
CA PRO A 112 -20.43 6.16 -8.19
C PRO A 112 -20.88 7.44 -7.48
N SER A 113 -21.53 8.33 -8.21
CA SER A 113 -22.08 9.57 -7.68
C SER A 113 -23.49 9.75 -8.22
N GLU A 114 -24.44 10.06 -7.35
CA GLU A 114 -25.85 10.23 -7.73
C GLU A 114 -26.04 11.39 -8.69
N THR A 115 -25.26 12.47 -8.55
CA THR A 115 -25.40 13.68 -9.36
C THR A 115 -24.55 13.65 -10.63
N ALA A 116 -23.30 13.16 -10.54
CA ALA A 116 -22.34 13.21 -11.65
C ALA A 116 -22.18 11.86 -12.39
N GLY A 117 -22.90 10.81 -11.97
CA GLY A 117 -22.71 9.43 -12.40
C GLY A 117 -21.44 8.81 -11.82
N ARG A 118 -20.27 9.44 -12.06
CA ARG A 118 -18.97 9.03 -11.52
C ARG A 118 -18.21 10.23 -10.97
N TYR A 119 -17.71 10.08 -9.74
CA TYR A 119 -16.84 11.06 -9.10
C TYR A 119 -15.42 10.50 -8.97
N VAL A 120 -14.44 11.30 -9.40
CA VAL A 120 -13.02 10.96 -9.35
C VAL A 120 -12.35 11.84 -8.30
N THR A 121 -11.63 11.22 -7.38
CA THR A 121 -10.81 11.91 -6.39
C THR A 121 -9.43 11.28 -6.30
N TYR A 122 -8.47 12.00 -5.72
CA TYR A 122 -7.08 11.58 -5.61
C TYR A 122 -6.64 11.72 -4.16
N ARG A 123 -5.93 10.72 -3.63
CA ARG A 123 -5.38 10.76 -2.27
C ARG A 123 -3.89 10.51 -2.26
N PHE A 124 -3.18 11.25 -1.41
CA PHE A 124 -1.74 11.16 -1.20
C PHE A 124 -1.42 10.28 0.02
N CYS A 125 -0.56 9.29 -0.16
CA CYS A 125 -0.20 8.32 0.88
C CYS A 125 0.85 8.89 1.84
N VAL A 126 0.55 8.83 3.15
CA VAL A 126 1.36 9.35 4.27
C VAL A 126 1.62 8.32 5.35
#